data_AF-A0A315ZJJ9-F1
#
_entry.id   AF-A0A315ZJJ9-F1
#
_cell.length_a   1.000
_cell.length_b   1.000
_cell.length_c   1.000
_cell.angle_alpha   90.00
_cell.angle_beta   90.00
_cell.angle_gamma   90.00
#
_symmetry.space_group_name_H-M   'P 1'
#
loop_
_entity.id
_entity.type
_entity.pdbx_description
1 polymer ?
#
loop_
_entity_poly.entity_id
_entity_poly.type
_entity_poly.pdbx_seq_one_letter_code
_entity_poly.pdbx_strand_id
1 'polypeptide(L)'
;MILQIENGPEISTSFLDSLMFITVLTMSIAKLLGSLADGVAFHARKYDWWVILWKVILLLIIFNVFWNTRFLIRLEKYGYVGFLYSIIIPLLTYYAAVILVDRNFYHLRKTFFSILFLLQVWTISYVLLFTSEFHIWWNNLIFAVLAITLAFFSKKSRFLFKFCSVIYFLLLLITCTLMALQMKY
;
A
#
# COMPACT_ATOMS: atom_id res chain seq x y z
N MET A 1 35.45 14.74 -39.07
CA MET A 1 34.29 13.84 -39.17
C MET A 1 34.22 13.08 -37.86
N ILE A 2 33.55 13.65 -36.86
CA ILE A 2 33.39 13.04 -35.53
C ILE A 2 32.09 12.25 -35.61
N LEU A 3 32.18 10.94 -35.38
CA LEU A 3 31.05 10.03 -35.30
C LEU A 3 30.08 10.54 -34.23
N GLN A 4 28.87 10.94 -34.65
CA GLN A 4 27.72 11.02 -33.76
C GLN A 4 27.49 9.60 -33.24
N ILE A 5 27.88 9.37 -31.99
CA ILE A 5 27.37 8.23 -31.24
C ILE A 5 25.88 8.53 -31.09
N GLU A 6 25.07 7.77 -31.82
CA GLU A 6 23.63 7.70 -31.66
C GLU A 6 23.35 7.49 -30.17
N ASN A 7 22.82 8.51 -29.51
CA ASN A 7 22.16 8.34 -28.23
C ASN A 7 20.99 7.37 -28.49
N GLY A 8 21.20 6.09 -28.21
CA GLY A 8 20.11 5.13 -28.08
C GLY A 8 19.05 5.73 -27.15
N PRO A 9 17.77 5.32 -27.25
CA PRO A 9 16.73 5.93 -26.45
C PRO A 9 17.13 5.83 -24.98
N GLU A 10 17.48 6.97 -24.38
CA GLU A 10 17.78 7.06 -22.96
C GLU A 10 16.50 6.64 -22.27
N ILE A 11 16.46 5.38 -21.84
CA ILE A 11 15.44 4.90 -20.93
C ILE A 11 15.62 5.79 -19.70
N SER A 12 14.77 6.81 -19.58
CA SER A 12 14.85 7.74 -18.46
C SER A 12 14.78 6.93 -17.17
N THR A 13 15.58 7.30 -16.18
CA THR A 13 15.59 6.63 -14.87
C THR A 13 14.18 6.50 -14.30
N SER A 14 13.32 7.49 -14.55
CA SER A 14 11.90 7.49 -14.22
C SER A 14 11.09 6.35 -14.84
N PHE A 15 11.43 5.89 -16.05
CA PHE A 15 10.80 4.73 -16.67
C PHE A 15 11.17 3.44 -15.94
N LEU A 16 12.44 3.29 -15.56
CA LEU A 16 12.92 2.13 -14.81
C LEU A 16 12.31 2.08 -13.40
N ASP A 17 12.23 3.22 -12.72
CA ASP A 17 11.59 3.36 -11.40
C ASP A 17 10.12 2.99 -11.45
N SER A 18 9.42 3.48 -12.48
CA SER A 18 8.01 3.17 -12.72
C SER A 18 7.81 1.69 -13.00
N LEU A 19 8.69 1.06 -13.80
CA LEU A 19 8.64 -0.39 -14.05
C LEU A 19 8.88 -1.19 -12.78
N MET A 20 9.87 -0.84 -11.96
CA MET A 20 10.11 -1.51 -10.68
C MET A 20 8.91 -1.37 -9.75
N PHE A 21 8.37 -0.18 -9.63
CA PHE A 21 7.19 0.11 -8.83
C PHE A 21 5.99 -0.73 -9.26
N ILE A 22 5.65 -0.71 -10.55
CA ILE A 22 4.53 -1.46 -11.12
C ILE A 22 4.76 -2.97 -10.94
N THR A 23 5.97 -3.46 -11.15
CA THR A 23 6.31 -4.88 -11.02
C THR A 23 6.08 -5.36 -9.59
N VAL A 24 6.60 -4.63 -8.60
CA VAL A 24 6.45 -4.99 -7.18
C VAL A 24 4.99 -4.97 -6.75
N LEU A 25 4.22 -3.96 -7.18
CA LEU A 25 2.77 -3.93 -6.90
C LEU A 25 2.03 -5.07 -7.58
N THR A 26 2.34 -5.39 -8.83
CA THR A 26 1.70 -6.48 -9.58
C THR A 26 1.99 -7.83 -8.93
N MET A 27 3.22 -8.06 -8.46
CA MET A 27 3.57 -9.26 -7.68
C MET A 27 2.78 -9.33 -6.37
N SER A 28 2.55 -8.19 -5.71
CA SER A 28 1.74 -8.10 -4.49
C SER A 28 0.28 -8.46 -4.75
N ILE A 29 -0.30 -7.94 -5.84
CA ILE A 29 -1.66 -8.26 -6.29
C ILE A 29 -1.77 -9.76 -6.60
N ALA A 30 -0.83 -10.30 -7.39
CA ALA A 30 -0.82 -11.71 -7.78
C ALA A 30 -0.76 -12.64 -6.55
N LYS A 31 0.05 -12.32 -5.53
CA LYS A 31 0.09 -13.06 -4.27
C LYS A 31 -1.25 -13.04 -3.54
N LEU A 32 -1.89 -11.87 -3.42
CA LEU A 32 -3.17 -11.76 -2.73
C LEU A 32 -4.29 -12.48 -3.47
N LEU A 33 -4.39 -12.31 -4.78
CA LEU A 33 -5.39 -12.98 -5.61
C LEU A 33 -5.19 -14.50 -5.64
N GLY A 34 -3.95 -14.97 -5.80
CA GLY A 34 -3.63 -16.40 -5.74
C GLY A 34 -4.04 -17.01 -4.39
N SER A 35 -3.73 -16.32 -3.29
CA SER A 35 -4.14 -16.77 -1.96
C SER A 35 -5.65 -16.74 -1.71
N LEU A 36 -6.40 -15.83 -2.36
CA LEU A 36 -7.86 -15.82 -2.32
C LEU A 36 -8.42 -17.01 -3.13
N ALA A 37 -7.89 -17.24 -4.33
CA ALA A 37 -8.28 -18.35 -5.20
C ALA A 37 -8.03 -19.71 -4.53
N ASP A 38 -6.86 -19.90 -3.92
CA ASP A 38 -6.53 -21.11 -3.15
C ASP A 38 -7.48 -21.33 -1.98
N GLY A 39 -7.86 -20.25 -1.30
CA GLY A 39 -8.87 -20.32 -0.26
C GLY A 39 -10.19 -20.87 -0.80
N VAL A 40 -10.64 -20.36 -1.96
CA VAL A 40 -11.97 -20.67 -2.54
C VAL A 40 -11.99 -22.09 -3.06
N ALA A 41 -10.90 -22.50 -3.70
CA ALA A 41 -10.77 -23.83 -4.28
C ALA A 41 -10.61 -24.93 -3.22
N PHE A 42 -9.83 -24.72 -2.15
CA PHE A 42 -9.38 -25.81 -1.28
C PHE A 42 -9.94 -25.77 0.17
N HIS A 43 -10.45 -24.63 0.67
CA HIS A 43 -10.74 -24.45 2.10
C HIS A 43 -12.14 -23.88 2.41
N ALA A 44 -13.14 -24.14 1.56
CA ALA A 44 -14.48 -23.58 1.64
C ALA A 44 -15.19 -23.68 3.03
N ARG A 45 -14.86 -24.68 3.86
CA ARG A 45 -15.54 -24.92 5.16
C ARG A 45 -14.92 -24.21 6.38
N LYS A 46 -13.71 -23.64 6.30
CA LYS A 46 -13.03 -22.99 7.45
C LYS A 46 -12.34 -21.70 7.04
N TYR A 47 -13.12 -20.73 6.59
CA TYR A 47 -12.62 -19.42 6.27
C TYR A 47 -12.53 -18.50 7.48
N ASP A 48 -11.36 -17.89 7.69
CA ASP A 48 -11.28 -16.69 8.49
C ASP A 48 -11.63 -15.47 7.64
N TRP A 49 -12.87 -15.00 7.79
CA TRP A 49 -13.38 -13.78 7.19
C TRP A 49 -12.52 -12.54 7.48
N TRP A 50 -11.82 -12.50 8.62
CA TRP A 50 -10.96 -11.36 8.97
C TRP A 50 -9.69 -11.32 8.13
N VAL A 51 -9.10 -12.47 7.83
CA VAL A 51 -7.93 -12.55 6.93
C VAL A 51 -8.35 -12.13 5.52
N ILE A 52 -9.51 -12.58 5.05
CA ILE A 52 -10.06 -12.17 3.75
C ILE A 52 -10.29 -10.66 3.72
N LEU A 53 -10.94 -10.10 4.75
CA LEU A 53 -11.17 -8.66 4.87
C LEU A 53 -9.86 -7.88 4.75
N TRP A 54 -8.82 -8.29 5.47
CA TRP A 54 -7.51 -7.63 5.38
C TRP A 54 -6.84 -7.79 4.01
N LYS A 55 -7.05 -8.91 3.31
CA LYS A 55 -6.59 -9.06 1.92
C LYS A 55 -7.28 -8.06 1.00
N VAL A 56 -8.59 -7.90 1.15
CA VAL A 56 -9.38 -6.90 0.40
C VAL A 56 -8.94 -5.48 0.73
N ILE A 57 -8.75 -5.15 2.01
CA ILE A 57 -8.22 -3.85 2.45
C ILE A 57 -6.87 -3.57 1.79
N LEU A 58 -5.96 -4.54 1.82
CA LEU A 58 -4.62 -4.35 1.24
C LEU A 58 -4.68 -4.21 -0.29
N LEU A 59 -5.56 -4.95 -0.97
CA LEU A 59 -5.84 -4.78 -2.39
C LEU A 59 -6.34 -3.37 -2.71
N LEU A 60 -7.29 -2.83 -1.93
CA LEU A 60 -7.78 -1.47 -2.09
C LEU A 60 -6.66 -0.43 -1.89
N ILE A 61 -5.78 -0.64 -0.89
CA ILE A 61 -4.60 0.20 -0.68
C ILE A 61 -3.67 0.14 -1.90
N ILE A 62 -3.36 -1.07 -2.42
CA ILE A 62 -2.53 -1.24 -3.62
C ILE A 62 -3.12 -0.50 -4.81
N PHE A 63 -4.43 -0.64 -5.06
CA PHE A 63 -5.08 0.06 -6.17
C PHE A 63 -5.02 1.57 -6.00
N ASN A 64 -5.26 2.09 -4.79
CA ASN A 64 -5.18 3.51 -4.52
C ASN A 64 -3.74 4.03 -4.75
N VAL A 65 -2.73 3.29 -4.30
CA VAL A 65 -1.32 3.59 -4.56
C VAL A 65 -0.99 3.54 -6.06
N PHE A 66 -1.54 2.57 -6.78
CA PHE A 66 -1.34 2.43 -8.23
C PHE A 66 -1.89 3.64 -9.00
N TRP A 67 -3.08 4.15 -8.67
CA TRP A 67 -3.63 5.35 -9.31
C TRP A 67 -2.82 6.62 -9.00
N ASN A 68 -2.19 6.62 -7.83
CA ASN A 68 -1.28 7.66 -7.38
C ASN A 68 0.13 7.57 -7.99
N THR A 69 0.40 6.63 -8.92
CA THR A 69 1.67 6.56 -9.67
C THR A 69 2.01 7.83 -10.46
N ARG A 70 1.01 8.68 -10.75
CA ARG A 70 1.25 10.04 -11.31
C ARG A 70 2.21 10.87 -10.45
N PHE A 71 2.37 10.54 -9.16
CA PHE A 71 3.33 11.18 -8.27
C PHE A 71 4.79 10.82 -8.53
N LEU A 72 5.07 9.66 -9.14
CA LEU A 72 6.44 9.25 -9.48
C LEU A 72 7.11 10.27 -10.40
N ILE A 73 6.34 10.82 -11.34
CA ILE A 73 6.81 11.87 -12.28
C ILE A 73 7.15 13.18 -11.53
N ARG A 74 6.47 13.48 -10.41
CA ARG A 74 6.78 14.67 -9.60
C ARG A 74 8.04 14.47 -8.74
N LEU A 75 8.30 13.24 -8.32
CA LEU A 75 9.45 12.88 -7.48
C LEU A 75 10.78 12.96 -8.23
N GLU A 76 10.78 12.83 -9.56
CA GLU A 76 11.98 12.99 -10.40
C GLU A 76 12.71 14.32 -10.15
N LYS A 77 11.96 15.40 -9.87
CA LYS A 77 12.52 16.72 -9.55
C LYS A 77 13.39 16.75 -8.28
N TYR A 78 13.28 15.73 -7.44
CA TYR A 78 14.02 15.59 -6.18
C TYR A 78 15.17 14.59 -6.28
N GLY A 79 15.50 14.11 -7.49
CA GLY A 79 16.64 13.22 -7.76
C GLY A 79 16.63 11.97 -6.89
N TYR A 80 17.78 11.68 -6.26
CA TYR A 80 17.97 10.46 -5.46
C TYR A 80 17.02 10.32 -4.26
N VAL A 81 16.64 11.44 -3.62
CA VAL A 81 15.68 11.41 -2.51
C VAL A 81 14.31 10.97 -3.02
N GLY A 82 13.88 11.51 -4.17
CA GLY A 82 12.62 11.12 -4.80
C GLY A 82 12.60 9.65 -5.22
N PHE A 83 13.73 9.14 -5.73
CA PHE A 83 13.91 7.72 -6.05
C PHE A 83 13.73 6.82 -4.82
N LEU A 84 14.46 7.08 -3.73
CA LEU A 84 14.28 6.33 -2.49
C LEU A 84 12.83 6.39 -2.01
N TYR A 85 12.22 7.57 -2.15
CA TYR A 85 10.85 7.75 -1.71
C TYR A 85 9.84 6.92 -2.52
N SER A 86 10.12 6.73 -3.81
CA SER A 86 9.28 5.96 -4.72
C SER A 86 9.29 4.45 -4.43
N ILE A 87 10.42 3.90 -3.99
CA ILE A 87 10.60 2.45 -3.81
C ILE A 87 10.04 1.96 -2.48
N ILE A 88 10.07 2.78 -1.44
CA ILE A 88 9.69 2.35 -0.09
C ILE A 88 8.22 1.94 -0.01
N ILE A 89 7.33 2.65 -0.71
CA ILE A 89 5.89 2.33 -0.74
C ILE A 89 5.63 0.91 -1.27
N PRO A 90 5.97 0.59 -2.54
CA PRO A 90 5.67 -0.71 -3.11
C PRO A 90 6.37 -1.83 -2.34
N LEU A 91 7.55 -1.58 -1.78
CA LEU A 91 8.28 -2.54 -0.95
C LEU A 91 7.55 -2.85 0.37
N LEU A 92 7.10 -1.83 1.11
CA LEU A 92 6.28 -2.02 2.31
C LEU A 92 4.97 -2.75 1.99
N THR A 93 4.32 -2.39 0.89
CA THR A 93 3.10 -3.06 0.42
C THR A 93 3.33 -4.52 0.07
N TYR A 94 4.46 -4.83 -0.58
CA TYR A 94 4.86 -6.21 -0.88
C TYR A 94 5.08 -7.02 0.40
N TYR A 95 5.84 -6.50 1.37
CA TYR A 95 6.05 -7.19 2.64
C TYR A 95 4.74 -7.40 3.41
N ALA A 96 3.84 -6.42 3.39
CA ALA A 96 2.50 -6.57 3.97
C ALA A 96 1.73 -7.72 3.30
N ALA A 97 1.78 -7.83 1.97
CA ALA A 97 1.12 -8.89 1.22
C ALA A 97 1.72 -10.27 1.53
N VAL A 98 3.06 -10.37 1.61
CA VAL A 98 3.76 -11.62 1.98
C VAL A 98 3.31 -12.12 3.34
N ILE A 99 3.31 -11.24 4.36
CA ILE A 99 2.91 -11.61 5.72
C ILE A 99 1.44 -12.00 5.79
N LEU A 100 0.58 -11.32 5.04
CA LEU A 100 -0.87 -11.53 5.07
C LEU A 100 -1.29 -12.85 4.41
N VAL A 101 -0.52 -13.31 3.41
CA VAL A 101 -0.73 -14.60 2.73
C VAL A 101 -0.16 -15.77 3.54
N ASP A 102 0.77 -15.51 4.46
CA ASP A 102 1.37 -16.54 5.31
C ASP A 102 0.32 -17.26 6.17
N ARG A 103 0.44 -18.59 6.27
CA ARG A 103 -0.45 -19.43 7.09
C ARG A 103 -0.39 -19.06 8.58
N ASN A 104 0.72 -18.51 9.04
CA ASN A 104 0.95 -18.05 10.41
C ASN A 104 0.60 -16.58 10.63
N PHE A 105 -0.25 -15.98 9.78
CA PHE A 105 -0.68 -14.58 9.90
C PHE A 105 -1.00 -14.18 11.35
N TYR A 106 -1.70 -15.02 12.11
CA TYR A 106 -2.07 -14.69 13.49
C TYR A 106 -0.89 -14.39 14.42
N HIS A 107 0.26 -15.04 14.21
CA HIS A 107 1.50 -14.78 14.94
C HIS A 107 2.17 -13.50 14.45
N LEU A 108 2.13 -13.28 13.13
CA LEU A 108 2.71 -12.13 12.43
C LEU A 108 1.82 -10.88 12.42
N ARG A 109 0.60 -10.93 12.99
CA ARG A 109 -0.37 -9.81 13.00
C ARG A 109 0.24 -8.51 13.48
N LYS A 110 1.03 -8.53 14.56
CA LYS A 110 1.71 -7.33 15.06
C LYS A 110 2.63 -6.74 14.00
N THR A 111 3.46 -7.59 13.37
CA THR A 111 4.36 -7.20 12.28
C THR A 111 3.61 -6.62 11.09
N PHE A 112 2.51 -7.26 10.68
CA PHE A 112 1.63 -6.75 9.62
C PHE A 112 1.11 -5.35 9.93
N PHE A 113 0.55 -5.14 11.12
CA PHE A 113 0.02 -3.84 11.51
C PHE A 113 1.11 -2.78 11.73
N SER A 114 2.30 -3.18 12.15
CA SER A 114 3.47 -2.30 12.20
C SER A 114 3.90 -1.85 10.80
N ILE A 115 3.85 -2.74 9.79
CA ILE A 115 4.14 -2.36 8.40
C ILE A 115 3.06 -1.41 7.87
N LEU A 116 1.78 -1.66 8.16
CA LEU A 116 0.71 -0.73 7.80
C LEU A 116 0.91 0.64 8.45
N PHE A 117 1.32 0.69 9.72
CA PHE A 117 1.66 1.93 10.40
C PHE A 117 2.81 2.65 9.69
N LEU A 118 3.89 1.95 9.34
CA LEU A 118 5.01 2.52 8.58
C LEU A 118 4.55 3.07 7.23
N LEU A 119 3.64 2.39 6.53
CA LEU A 119 3.07 2.87 5.27
C LEU A 119 2.31 4.19 5.45
N GLN A 120 1.58 4.36 6.57
CA GLN A 120 0.89 5.62 6.87
C GLN A 120 1.86 6.74 7.26
N VAL A 121 2.84 6.46 8.13
CA VAL A 121 3.90 7.41 8.49
C VAL A 121 4.65 7.88 7.26
N TRP A 122 4.97 6.94 6.38
CA TRP A 122 5.59 7.22 5.12
C TRP A 122 4.74 8.16 4.25
N THR A 123 3.45 7.86 4.10
CA THR A 123 2.51 8.68 3.33
C THR A 123 2.37 10.09 3.92
N ILE A 124 2.32 10.22 5.25
CA ILE A 124 2.32 11.52 5.94
C ILE A 124 3.61 12.29 5.64
N SER A 125 4.77 11.64 5.76
CA SER A 125 6.06 12.28 5.47
C SER A 125 6.13 12.76 4.02
N TYR A 126 5.59 11.98 3.08
CA TYR A 126 5.52 12.36 1.68
C TYR A 126 4.65 13.61 1.48
N VAL A 127 3.45 13.64 2.08
CA VAL A 127 2.55 14.80 1.99
C VAL A 127 3.22 16.04 2.56
N LEU A 128 3.88 15.94 3.71
CA LEU A 128 4.54 17.09 4.37
C LEU A 128 5.75 17.63 3.60
N LEU A 129 6.54 16.75 2.96
CA LEU A 129 7.79 17.13 2.31
C LEU A 129 7.62 17.53 0.84
N PHE A 130 6.66 16.91 0.13
CA PHE A 130 6.58 17.01 -1.33
C PHE A 130 5.27 17.60 -1.85
N THR A 131 4.27 17.84 -0.99
CA THR A 131 2.98 18.38 -1.43
C THR A 131 2.58 19.63 -0.66
N SER A 132 1.93 20.57 -1.33
CA SER A 132 1.34 21.76 -0.72
C SER A 132 -0.05 21.51 -0.12
N GLU A 133 -0.60 20.30 -0.28
CA GLU A 133 -1.96 19.95 0.13
C GLU A 133 -2.02 19.52 1.59
N PHE A 134 -1.88 20.51 2.47
CA PHE A 134 -1.83 20.35 3.93
C PHE A 134 -3.16 19.85 4.54
N HIS A 135 -4.21 19.58 3.78
CA HIS A 135 -5.48 19.09 4.32
C HIS A 135 -5.61 17.56 4.30
N ILE A 136 -4.78 16.86 3.53
CA ILE A 136 -4.94 15.41 3.28
C ILE A 136 -4.29 14.54 4.37
N TRP A 137 -3.30 15.05 5.10
CA TRP A 137 -2.52 14.25 6.07
C TRP A 137 -3.33 13.74 7.27
N TRP A 138 -4.40 14.44 7.66
CA TRP A 138 -5.26 14.04 8.79
C TRP A 138 -5.89 12.66 8.59
N ASN A 139 -6.30 12.32 7.37
CA ASN A 139 -6.83 11.00 7.05
C ASN A 139 -5.78 9.90 7.29
N ASN A 140 -4.55 10.13 6.81
CA ASN A 140 -3.44 9.19 7.01
C ASN A 140 -3.05 9.06 8.49
N LEU A 141 -3.20 10.15 9.27
CA LEU A 141 -2.98 10.12 10.72
C LEU A 141 -4.01 9.22 11.42
N ILE A 142 -5.30 9.31 11.05
CA ILE A 142 -6.34 8.42 11.59
C ILE A 142 -6.02 6.96 11.27
N PHE A 143 -5.62 6.66 10.03
CA PHE A 143 -5.19 5.30 9.66
C PHE A 143 -3.94 4.84 10.42
N ALA A 144 -2.99 5.74 10.68
CA ALA A 144 -1.81 5.43 11.49
C ALA A 144 -2.20 5.08 12.93
N VAL A 145 -3.10 5.85 13.55
CA VAL A 145 -3.62 5.59 14.90
C VAL A 145 -4.37 4.27 14.96
N LEU A 146 -5.16 3.93 13.93
CA LEU A 146 -5.84 2.64 13.86
C LEU A 146 -4.84 1.48 13.68
N ALA A 147 -3.84 1.64 12.81
CA ALA A 147 -2.82 0.62 12.58
C ALA A 147 -1.98 0.35 13.84
N ILE A 148 -1.57 1.40 14.57
CA ILE A 148 -0.82 1.22 15.82
C ILE A 148 -1.69 0.58 16.91
N THR A 149 -2.96 0.98 17.01
CA THR A 149 -3.92 0.35 17.93
C THR A 149 -4.09 -1.14 17.61
N LEU A 150 -4.22 -1.49 16.33
CA LEU A 150 -4.27 -2.90 15.90
C LEU A 150 -2.96 -3.64 16.19
N ALA A 151 -1.80 -3.01 16.03
CA ALA A 151 -0.51 -3.63 16.34
C ALA A 151 -0.39 -3.99 17.83
N PHE A 152 -0.82 -3.11 18.74
CA PHE A 152 -0.73 -3.36 20.18
C PHE A 152 -1.86 -4.22 20.74
N PHE A 153 -3.09 -4.03 20.26
CA PHE A 153 -4.27 -4.64 20.89
C PHE A 153 -4.81 -5.88 20.16
N SER A 154 -4.35 -6.20 18.96
CA SER A 154 -4.87 -7.35 18.18
C SER A 154 -4.75 -8.71 18.89
N LYS A 155 -3.71 -8.92 19.71
CA LYS A 155 -3.57 -10.13 20.53
C LYS A 155 -4.35 -10.06 21.85
N LYS A 156 -4.53 -8.86 22.40
CA LYS A 156 -5.09 -8.63 23.74
C LYS A 156 -6.61 -8.64 23.76
N SER A 157 -7.26 -8.11 22.72
CA SER A 157 -8.72 -8.00 22.65
C SER A 157 -9.25 -8.34 21.26
N ARG A 158 -10.01 -9.43 21.15
CA ARG A 158 -10.70 -9.81 19.91
C ARG A 158 -11.74 -8.79 19.50
N PHE A 159 -12.42 -8.15 20.47
CA PHE A 159 -13.43 -7.13 20.20
C PHE A 159 -12.80 -5.90 19.53
N LEU A 160 -11.72 -5.35 20.12
CA LEU A 160 -11.01 -4.21 19.55
C LEU A 160 -10.46 -4.50 18.16
N PHE A 161 -9.89 -5.70 17.96
CA PHE A 161 -9.42 -6.11 16.64
C PHE A 161 -10.53 -6.03 15.57
N LYS A 162 -11.70 -6.61 15.87
CA LYS A 162 -12.83 -6.60 14.93
C LYS A 162 -13.35 -5.19 14.69
N PHE A 163 -13.58 -4.44 15.77
CA PHE A 163 -14.10 -3.08 15.72
C PHE A 163 -13.18 -2.15 14.93
N CYS A 164 -11.89 -2.12 15.25
CA CYS A 164 -10.91 -1.31 14.52
C CYS A 164 -10.75 -1.77 13.06
N SER A 165 -10.85 -3.08 12.75
CA SER A 165 -10.79 -3.56 11.37
C SER A 165 -11.97 -3.08 10.54
N VAL A 166 -13.18 -3.09 11.10
CA VAL A 166 -14.40 -2.59 10.44
C VAL A 166 -14.30 -1.08 10.22
N ILE A 167 -13.89 -0.32 11.24
CA ILE A 167 -13.68 1.13 11.12
C ILE A 167 -12.63 1.44 10.04
N TYR A 168 -11.51 0.72 10.04
CA TYR A 168 -10.45 0.89 9.05
C TYR A 168 -11.00 0.68 7.63
N PHE A 169 -11.76 -0.39 7.42
CA PHE A 169 -12.37 -0.69 6.13
C PHE A 169 -13.37 0.38 5.68
N LEU A 170 -14.28 0.81 6.56
CA LEU A 170 -15.27 1.83 6.24
C LEU A 170 -14.62 3.17 5.90
N LEU A 171 -13.64 3.61 6.69
CA LEU A 171 -12.89 4.82 6.40
C LEU A 171 -12.15 4.73 5.06
N LEU A 172 -11.55 3.57 4.76
CA LEU A 172 -10.87 3.36 3.48
C LEU A 172 -11.82 3.42 2.30
N LEU A 173 -13.02 2.84 2.43
CA LEU A 173 -14.05 2.95 1.39
C LEU A 173 -14.48 4.41 1.18
N ILE A 174 -14.72 5.15 2.26
CA ILE A 174 -15.09 6.57 2.19
C ILE A 174 -13.98 7.35 1.46
N THR A 175 -12.72 7.20 1.85
CA THR A 175 -11.62 7.92 1.19
C THR A 175 -11.46 7.54 -0.28
N CYS A 176 -11.60 6.27 -0.63
CA CYS A 176 -11.55 5.82 -2.03
C CYS A 176 -12.72 6.40 -2.85
N THR A 177 -13.93 6.42 -2.30
CA THR A 177 -15.11 7.00 -2.99
C THR A 177 -14.99 8.51 -3.18
N LEU A 178 -14.48 9.24 -2.18
CA LEU A 178 -14.23 10.67 -2.28
C LEU A 178 -13.18 10.98 -3.35
N MET A 179 -12.07 10.24 -3.41
CA MET A 179 -11.08 10.38 -4.49
C MET A 179 -11.69 10.11 -5.86
N ALA A 180 -12.51 9.05 -6.00
CA ALA A 180 -13.15 8.73 -7.27
C ALA A 180 -14.13 9.82 -7.74
N LEU A 181 -14.81 10.51 -6.80
CA LEU A 181 -15.67 11.65 -7.11
C LEU A 181 -14.87 12.87 -7.55
N GLN A 182 -13.74 13.14 -6.89
CA GLN A 182 -12.86 14.27 -7.24
C GLN A 182 -12.21 14.13 -8.61
N MET A 183 -11.95 12.91 -9.09
CA MET A 183 -11.37 12.67 -10.43
C MET A 183 -12.37 12.81 -11.58
N LYS A 184 -13.68 12.94 -11.31
CA LYS A 184 -14.73 13.10 -12.34
C LYS A 184 -15.00 14.56 -12.71
N TYR A 185 -14.43 15.52 -11.99
CA TYR A 185 -14.52 16.96 -12.24
C TYR A 185 -13.12 17.53 -12.50
#